data_AF-A0A3A9J720-F1
#
_entry.id   AF-A0A3A9J720-F1
#
_cell.length_a   1.000
_cell.length_b   1.000
_cell.length_c   1.000
_cell.angle_alpha   90.00
_cell.angle_beta   90.00
_cell.angle_gamma   90.00
#
_symmetry.space_group_name_H-M   'P 1'
#
loop_
_entity.id
_entity.type
_entity.pdbx_description
1 polymer ?
#
loop_
_entity_poly.entity_id
_entity_poly.type
_entity_poly.pdbx_seq_one_letter_code
_entity_poly.pdbx_strand_id
1 'polypeptide(L)'
;MDDYTTESLANPAEAAIAAAGLRVEQREMPQLVRLVSRRMPADQEAVAEALCQVRRKAWTGRLLDLANRFGESWVRRADAEAAAGRVTDPEIGEEGLREELREVIAARLRAAGATPEAALDAISSELLEATGHMLPADRHATLAQQVAHAHGMDRAATAGFVAAAIRAEDRRRAELR
;
A
#
# COMPACT_ATOMS: atom_id res chain seq x y z
N MET A 1 -40.64 42.35 -10.35
CA MET A 1 -40.81 41.03 -9.69
C MET A 1 -39.64 40.27 -10.23
N ASP A 2 -38.53 40.44 -9.54
CA ASP A 2 -37.22 40.43 -10.18
C ASP A 2 -36.71 39.00 -10.32
N ASP A 3 -36.15 38.79 -11.51
CA ASP A 3 -35.67 37.53 -12.04
C ASP A 3 -34.60 36.93 -11.12
N TYR A 4 -34.88 35.70 -10.70
CA TYR A 4 -34.02 34.88 -9.85
C TYR A 4 -33.03 34.12 -10.75
N THR A 5 -32.03 34.77 -11.35
CA THR A 5 -30.93 34.02 -12.01
C THR A 5 -29.66 34.86 -12.13
N THR A 6 -28.93 35.02 -11.02
CA THR A 6 -27.47 35.20 -11.10
C THR A 6 -26.83 33.92 -10.61
N GLU A 7 -26.67 33.04 -11.59
CA GLU A 7 -25.80 31.88 -11.65
C GLU A 7 -24.59 32.02 -10.71
N SER A 8 -24.43 31.04 -9.82
CA SER A 8 -23.34 30.93 -8.84
C SER A 8 -22.01 31.35 -9.45
N LEU A 9 -21.30 32.29 -8.81
CA LEU A 9 -19.86 32.47 -8.99
C LEU A 9 -19.18 31.20 -8.47
N ALA A 10 -19.30 30.10 -9.20
CA ALA A 10 -18.64 28.85 -8.91
C ALA A 10 -17.15 29.16 -8.82
N ASN A 11 -16.57 28.89 -7.67
CA ASN A 11 -15.13 29.02 -7.46
C ASN A 11 -14.42 28.35 -8.66
N PRO A 12 -13.48 29.02 -9.36
CA PRO A 12 -12.84 28.44 -10.53
C PRO A 12 -12.27 27.03 -10.32
N ALA A 13 -11.84 26.73 -9.10
CA ALA A 13 -11.42 25.38 -8.71
C ALA A 13 -12.58 24.37 -8.65
N GLU A 14 -13.74 24.76 -8.11
CA GLU A 14 -14.94 23.91 -8.09
C GLU A 14 -15.45 23.64 -9.51
N ALA A 15 -15.40 24.64 -10.39
CA ALA A 15 -15.74 24.47 -11.81
C ALA A 15 -14.78 23.49 -12.51
N ALA A 16 -13.47 23.60 -12.26
CA ALA A 16 -12.48 22.66 -12.80
C ALA A 16 -12.68 21.23 -12.26
N ILE A 17 -12.98 21.09 -10.96
CA ILE A 17 -13.28 19.80 -10.34
C ILE A 17 -14.54 19.17 -10.95
N ALA A 18 -15.59 19.95 -11.17
CA ALA A 18 -16.81 19.45 -11.81
C ALA A 18 -16.54 19.04 -13.28
N ALA A 19 -15.76 19.82 -14.01
CA ALA A 19 -15.39 19.54 -15.40
C ALA A 19 -14.49 18.30 -15.54
N ALA A 20 -13.70 17.96 -14.52
CA ALA A 20 -12.82 16.78 -14.52
C ALA A 20 -13.58 15.44 -14.53
N GLY A 21 -14.87 15.43 -14.18
CA GLY A 21 -15.73 14.25 -14.27
C GLY A 21 -15.38 13.10 -13.29
N LEU A 22 -14.55 13.36 -12.29
CA LEU A 22 -14.12 12.37 -11.30
C LEU A 22 -15.16 12.18 -10.19
N ARG A 23 -15.30 10.96 -9.66
CA ARG A 23 -16.10 10.76 -8.44
C ARG A 23 -15.40 11.40 -7.25
N VAL A 24 -15.99 12.43 -6.66
CA VAL A 24 -15.46 13.11 -5.46
C VAL A 24 -16.48 13.09 -4.32
N GLU A 25 -16.03 12.70 -3.13
CA GLU A 25 -16.86 12.70 -1.93
C GLU A 25 -16.98 14.10 -1.32
N GLN A 26 -18.12 14.44 -0.72
CA GLN A 26 -18.33 15.78 -0.12
C GLN A 26 -17.25 16.14 0.92
N ARG A 27 -16.80 15.16 1.71
CA ARG A 27 -15.73 15.34 2.72
C ARG A 27 -14.35 15.66 2.12
N GLU A 28 -14.12 15.32 0.85
CA GLU A 28 -12.85 15.56 0.15
C GLU A 28 -12.80 17.01 -0.40
N MET A 29 -13.96 17.63 -0.59
CA MET A 29 -14.10 18.87 -1.33
C MET A 29 -13.35 20.07 -0.74
N PRO A 30 -13.41 20.35 0.57
CA PRO A 30 -12.70 21.50 1.13
C PRO A 30 -11.18 21.43 0.90
N GLN A 31 -10.60 20.23 1.01
CA GLN A 31 -9.17 20.04 0.77
C GLN A 31 -8.84 20.06 -0.73
N LEU A 32 -9.67 19.43 -1.56
CA LEU A 32 -9.46 19.37 -3.00
C LEU A 32 -9.51 20.77 -3.62
N VAL A 33 -10.53 21.56 -3.29
CA VAL A 33 -10.65 22.97 -3.74
C VAL A 33 -9.38 23.74 -3.38
N ARG A 34 -8.91 23.66 -2.14
CA ARG A 34 -7.67 24.35 -1.70
C ARG A 34 -6.44 23.94 -2.51
N LEU A 35 -6.33 22.67 -2.90
CA LEU A 35 -5.22 22.15 -3.69
C LEU A 35 -5.32 22.58 -5.16
N VAL A 36 -6.52 22.49 -5.75
CA VAL A 36 -6.78 22.87 -7.15
C VAL A 36 -6.65 24.38 -7.34
N SER A 37 -7.14 25.20 -6.42
CA SER A 37 -7.00 26.67 -6.48
C SER A 37 -5.53 27.13 -6.58
N ARG A 38 -4.59 26.35 -6.04
CA ARG A 38 -3.14 26.64 -6.09
C ARG A 38 -2.49 26.26 -7.42
N ARG A 39 -3.22 25.57 -8.29
CA ARG A 39 -2.74 25.02 -9.57
C ARG A 39 -3.52 25.57 -10.76
N MET A 40 -4.24 26.68 -10.58
CA MET A 40 -5.05 27.25 -11.65
C MET A 40 -4.19 27.87 -12.76
N PRO A 41 -4.54 27.69 -14.05
CA PRO A 41 -5.63 26.84 -14.54
C PRO A 41 -5.31 25.34 -14.37
N ALA A 42 -6.28 24.58 -13.87
CA ALA A 42 -6.14 23.15 -13.64
C ALA A 42 -6.93 22.36 -14.69
N ASP A 43 -6.27 21.42 -15.35
CA ASP A 43 -6.89 20.43 -16.22
C ASP A 43 -7.30 19.17 -15.44
N GLN A 44 -7.85 18.18 -16.14
CA GLN A 44 -8.30 16.93 -15.54
C GLN A 44 -7.16 16.19 -14.82
N GLU A 45 -5.94 16.20 -15.35
CA GLU A 45 -4.78 15.53 -14.77
C GLU A 45 -4.36 16.20 -13.45
N ALA A 46 -4.29 17.53 -13.43
CA ALA A 46 -4.00 18.29 -12.21
C ALA A 46 -5.05 18.07 -11.12
N VAL A 47 -6.32 17.93 -11.49
CA VAL A 47 -7.41 17.60 -10.54
C VAL A 47 -7.26 16.15 -10.04
N ALA A 48 -6.97 15.19 -10.92
CA ALA A 48 -6.74 13.79 -10.55
C ALA A 48 -5.56 13.65 -9.57
N GLU A 49 -4.43 14.31 -9.85
CA GLU A 49 -3.27 14.31 -8.97
C GLU A 49 -3.60 14.93 -7.60
N ALA A 50 -4.34 16.04 -7.59
CA ALA A 50 -4.82 16.66 -6.36
C ALA A 50 -5.73 15.73 -5.55
N LEU A 51 -6.62 14.99 -6.22
CA LEU A 51 -7.53 14.03 -5.59
C LEU A 51 -6.77 12.83 -5.00
N CYS A 52 -5.78 12.29 -5.71
CA CYS A 52 -4.85 11.29 -5.17
C CYS A 52 -4.19 11.78 -3.87
N GLN A 53 -3.70 13.04 -3.85
CA GLN A 53 -3.12 13.64 -2.64
C GLN A 53 -4.10 13.69 -1.47
N VAL A 54 -5.38 14.00 -1.71
CA VAL A 54 -6.44 13.97 -0.67
C VAL A 54 -6.67 12.55 -0.16
N ARG A 55 -6.69 11.56 -1.06
CA ARG A 55 -7.06 10.17 -0.74
C ARG A 55 -5.95 9.34 -0.11
N ARG A 56 -4.68 9.71 -0.30
CA ARG A 56 -3.50 8.97 0.22
C ARG A 56 -3.63 8.53 1.68
N LYS A 57 -4.02 9.43 2.58
CA LYS A 57 -4.15 9.09 4.01
C LYS A 57 -5.20 8.00 4.25
N ALA A 58 -6.32 8.04 3.53
CA ALA A 58 -7.36 7.03 3.65
C ALA A 58 -6.92 5.70 3.04
N TRP A 59 -6.21 5.72 1.91
CA TRP A 59 -5.62 4.52 1.31
C TRP A 59 -4.58 3.87 2.22
N THR A 60 -3.68 4.63 2.85
CA THR A 60 -2.72 4.10 3.83
C THR A 60 -3.44 3.32 4.95
N GLY A 61 -4.54 3.85 5.49
CA GLY A 61 -5.35 3.13 6.49
C GLY A 61 -5.90 1.82 5.93
N ARG A 62 -6.56 1.86 4.77
CA ARG A 62 -7.12 0.68 4.09
C ARG A 62 -6.07 -0.38 3.78
N LEU A 63 -4.87 0.02 3.38
CA LEU A 63 -3.76 -0.88 3.07
C LEU A 63 -3.24 -1.61 4.32
N LEU A 64 -3.17 -0.92 5.46
CA LEU A 64 -2.84 -1.56 6.74
C LEU A 64 -3.94 -2.53 7.18
N ASP A 65 -5.21 -2.16 7.02
CA ASP A 65 -6.34 -3.05 7.32
C ASP A 65 -6.32 -4.30 6.42
N LEU A 66 -6.03 -4.14 5.13
CA LEU A 66 -5.80 -5.24 4.19
C LEU A 66 -4.69 -6.16 4.67
N ALA A 67 -3.50 -5.62 4.95
CA ALA A 67 -2.36 -6.39 5.43
C ALA A 67 -2.69 -7.17 6.70
N ASN A 68 -3.42 -6.55 7.64
CA ASN A 68 -3.87 -7.20 8.88
C ASN A 68 -4.86 -8.35 8.61
N ARG A 69 -5.81 -8.19 7.67
CA ARG A 69 -6.75 -9.26 7.28
C ARG A 69 -6.04 -10.47 6.68
N PHE A 70 -4.99 -10.26 5.89
CA PHE A 70 -4.11 -11.32 5.40
C PHE A 70 -3.09 -11.78 6.45
N GLY A 71 -3.02 -11.06 7.58
CA GLY A 71 -2.08 -11.20 8.70
C GLY A 71 -0.61 -11.18 8.28
N GLU A 72 -0.29 -10.25 7.40
CA GLU A 72 1.05 -9.92 6.96
C GLU A 72 1.67 -8.96 7.98
N SER A 73 1.97 -9.46 9.19
CA SER A 73 2.43 -8.64 10.32
C SER A 73 3.77 -7.94 10.10
N TRP A 74 4.48 -8.30 9.03
CA TRP A 74 5.71 -7.64 8.60
C TRP A 74 5.48 -6.37 7.77
N VAL A 75 4.25 -6.11 7.34
CA VAL A 75 3.88 -4.89 6.61
C VAL A 75 3.87 -3.70 7.57
N ARG A 76 4.56 -2.64 7.17
CA ARG A 76 4.72 -1.43 7.99
C ARG A 76 3.86 -0.30 7.46
N ARG A 77 3.64 0.69 8.33
CA ARG A 77 3.07 1.98 7.93
C ARG A 77 3.82 2.60 6.75
N ALA A 78 5.15 2.53 6.74
CA ALA A 78 5.98 3.04 5.64
C ALA A 78 5.69 2.33 4.31
N ASP A 79 5.42 1.03 4.31
CA ASP A 79 5.05 0.28 3.10
C ASP A 79 3.69 0.78 2.55
N ALA A 80 2.71 0.97 3.43
CA ALA A 80 1.38 1.47 3.07
C ALA A 80 1.41 2.93 2.60
N GLU A 81 2.26 3.77 3.17
CA GLU A 81 2.46 5.16 2.72
C GLU A 81 3.15 5.22 1.35
N ALA A 82 4.18 4.39 1.15
CA ALA A 82 4.86 4.28 -0.15
C ALA A 82 3.91 3.77 -1.24
N ALA A 83 3.12 2.73 -0.95
CA ALA A 83 2.14 2.19 -1.90
C ALA A 83 1.06 3.22 -2.25
N ALA A 84 0.46 3.88 -1.26
CA ALA A 84 -0.49 4.97 -1.52
C ALA A 84 0.14 6.14 -2.30
N GLY A 85 1.45 6.38 -2.12
CA GLY A 85 2.20 7.39 -2.86
C GLY A 85 2.39 7.09 -4.34
N ARG A 86 2.42 5.81 -4.73
CA ARG A 86 2.56 5.34 -6.12
C ARG A 86 1.26 5.43 -6.92
N VAL A 87 0.11 5.49 -6.26
CA VAL A 87 -1.19 5.57 -6.91
C VAL A 87 -1.33 6.90 -7.66
N THR A 88 -1.55 6.79 -8.97
CA THR A 88 -1.84 7.91 -9.87
C THR A 88 -3.31 7.98 -10.27
N ASP A 89 -4.03 6.85 -10.26
CA ASP A 89 -5.47 6.80 -10.52
C ASP A 89 -6.28 7.04 -9.23
N PRO A 90 -7.01 8.17 -9.12
CA PRO A 90 -7.82 8.45 -7.94
C PRO A 90 -8.99 7.48 -7.76
N GLU A 91 -9.39 6.75 -8.79
CA GLU A 91 -10.49 5.78 -8.75
C GLU A 91 -10.03 4.34 -8.52
N ILE A 92 -8.75 4.15 -8.17
CA ILE A 92 -8.18 2.83 -7.90
C ILE A 92 -9.04 2.02 -6.91
N GLY A 93 -9.33 0.78 -7.29
CA GLY A 93 -10.07 -0.17 -6.47
C GLY A 93 -9.22 -0.79 -5.36
N GLU A 94 -9.86 -1.61 -4.51
CA GLU A 94 -9.17 -2.32 -3.43
C GLU A 94 -8.09 -3.28 -3.95
N GLU A 95 -8.35 -3.99 -5.06
CA GLU A 95 -7.34 -4.89 -5.66
C GLU A 95 -6.13 -4.11 -6.20
N GLY A 96 -6.36 -2.99 -6.89
CA GLY A 96 -5.25 -2.15 -7.38
C GLY A 96 -4.40 -1.59 -6.24
N LEU A 97 -5.03 -1.16 -5.14
CA LEU A 97 -4.31 -0.77 -3.92
C LEU A 97 -3.49 -1.93 -3.36
N ARG A 98 -4.09 -3.13 -3.32
CA ARG A 98 -3.40 -4.33 -2.84
C ARG A 98 -2.19 -4.68 -3.70
N GLU A 99 -2.30 -4.54 -5.03
CA GLU A 99 -1.21 -4.75 -5.99
C GLU A 99 -0.07 -3.75 -5.75
N GLU A 100 -0.35 -2.45 -5.62
CA GLU A 100 0.68 -1.45 -5.29
C GLU A 100 1.40 -1.78 -3.98
N LEU A 101 0.66 -2.28 -2.98
CA LEU A 101 1.26 -2.74 -1.72
C LEU A 101 2.13 -3.99 -1.91
N ARG A 102 1.71 -4.97 -2.75
CA ARG A 102 2.53 -6.15 -3.06
C ARG A 102 3.85 -5.73 -3.69
N GLU A 103 3.83 -4.79 -4.62
CA GLU A 103 5.04 -4.30 -5.30
C GLU A 103 6.02 -3.62 -4.33
N VAL A 104 5.51 -2.76 -3.44
CA VAL A 104 6.35 -2.12 -2.42
C VAL A 104 6.95 -3.14 -1.46
N ILE A 105 6.16 -4.10 -0.99
CA ILE A 105 6.65 -5.17 -0.10
C ILE A 105 7.70 -6.00 -0.84
N ALA A 106 7.46 -6.41 -2.08
CA ALA A 106 8.40 -7.20 -2.87
C ALA A 106 9.72 -6.45 -3.11
N ALA A 107 9.68 -5.14 -3.36
CA ALA A 107 10.88 -4.33 -3.45
C ALA A 107 11.66 -4.30 -2.13
N ARG A 108 10.98 -4.14 -0.98
CA ARG A 108 11.63 -4.16 0.34
C ARG A 108 12.22 -5.53 0.69
N LEU A 109 11.50 -6.61 0.40
CA LEU A 109 11.98 -7.98 0.65
C LEU A 109 13.25 -8.26 -0.15
N ARG A 110 13.28 -7.90 -1.44
CA ARG A 110 14.51 -8.00 -2.25
C ARG A 110 15.66 -7.15 -1.71
N ALA A 111 15.37 -5.98 -1.16
CA ALA A 111 16.40 -5.11 -0.59
C ALA A 111 16.95 -5.62 0.75
N ALA A 112 16.23 -6.50 1.45
CA ALA A 112 16.64 -7.03 2.75
C ALA A 112 17.78 -8.06 2.66
N GLY A 113 17.99 -8.70 1.51
CA GLY A 113 19.08 -9.65 1.32
C GLY A 113 19.33 -10.01 -0.14
N ALA A 114 20.57 -10.37 -0.46
CA ALA A 114 20.97 -10.75 -1.83
C ALA A 114 20.35 -12.09 -2.29
N THR A 115 19.94 -12.94 -1.36
CA THR A 115 19.26 -14.22 -1.62
C THR A 115 17.94 -14.31 -0.85
N PRO A 116 17.00 -15.16 -1.27
CA PRO A 116 15.76 -15.40 -0.54
C PRO A 116 15.98 -15.81 0.93
N GLU A 117 16.98 -16.65 1.21
CA GLU A 117 17.33 -17.07 2.56
C GLU A 117 17.79 -15.89 3.40
N ALA A 118 18.72 -15.08 2.87
CA ALA A 118 19.25 -13.91 3.55
C ALA A 118 18.15 -12.87 3.84
N ALA A 119 17.25 -12.65 2.88
CA ALA A 119 16.11 -11.75 3.06
C ALA A 119 15.13 -12.27 4.12
N LEU A 120 14.80 -13.57 4.09
CA LEU A 120 13.90 -14.18 5.08
C LEU A 120 14.48 -14.08 6.49
N ASP A 121 15.77 -14.41 6.67
CA ASP A 121 16.43 -14.32 7.96
C ASP A 121 16.52 -12.86 8.45
N ALA A 122 16.89 -11.92 7.58
CA ALA A 122 16.96 -10.49 7.94
C ALA A 122 15.61 -9.96 8.44
N ILE A 123 14.53 -10.19 7.68
CA ILE A 123 13.18 -9.73 8.07
C ILE A 123 12.68 -10.45 9.33
N SER A 124 12.95 -11.75 9.48
CA SER A 124 12.52 -12.51 10.66
C SER A 124 13.25 -12.03 11.93
N SER A 125 14.55 -11.76 11.85
CA SER A 125 15.33 -11.20 12.94
C SER A 125 14.85 -9.81 13.33
N GLU A 126 14.61 -8.94 12.36
CA GLU A 126 14.07 -7.60 12.63
C GLU A 126 12.71 -7.65 13.32
N LEU A 127 11.84 -8.59 12.93
CA LEU A 127 10.54 -8.79 13.58
C LEU A 127 10.71 -9.33 15.00
N LEU A 128 11.60 -10.29 15.21
CA LEU A 128 11.91 -10.80 16.55
C LEU A 128 12.43 -9.68 17.47
N GLU A 129 13.32 -8.82 16.97
CA GLU A 129 13.83 -7.66 17.71
C GLU A 129 12.71 -6.65 18.03
N ALA A 130 11.82 -6.40 17.07
CA ALA A 130 10.74 -5.43 17.23
C ALA A 130 9.60 -5.92 18.15
N THR A 131 9.23 -7.20 18.10
CA THR A 131 8.08 -7.75 18.84
C THR A 131 8.48 -8.56 20.07
N GLY A 132 9.75 -8.93 20.20
CA GLY A 132 10.28 -9.78 21.27
C GLY A 132 9.86 -11.25 21.17
N HIS A 133 9.18 -11.67 20.10
CA HIS A 133 8.74 -13.04 19.92
C HIS A 133 8.89 -13.49 18.46
N MET A 134 9.14 -14.79 18.27
CA MET A 134 9.20 -15.38 16.93
C MET A 134 7.82 -15.32 16.26
N LEU A 135 7.80 -15.25 14.93
CA LEU A 135 6.55 -15.34 14.16
C LEU A 135 5.90 -16.72 14.36
N PRO A 136 4.57 -16.84 14.43
CA PRO A 136 3.90 -18.14 14.33
C PRO A 136 4.28 -18.88 13.04
N ALA A 137 4.26 -20.23 13.05
CA ALA A 137 4.74 -21.04 11.93
C ALA A 137 4.05 -20.70 10.59
N ASP A 138 2.72 -20.55 10.60
CA ASP A 138 1.94 -20.18 9.41
C ASP A 138 2.30 -18.78 8.87
N ARG A 139 2.67 -17.86 9.77
CA ARG A 139 3.11 -16.51 9.41
C ARG A 139 4.51 -16.51 8.83
N HIS A 140 5.41 -17.30 9.41
CA HIS A 140 6.74 -17.51 8.86
C HIS A 140 6.69 -18.18 7.48
N ALA A 141 5.81 -19.16 7.28
CA ALA A 141 5.60 -19.80 5.97
C ALA A 141 5.05 -18.81 4.91
N THR A 142 4.08 -17.97 5.30
CA THR A 142 3.55 -16.92 4.41
C THR A 142 4.63 -15.89 4.06
N LEU A 143 5.46 -15.47 5.03
CA LEU A 143 6.60 -14.59 4.78
C LEU A 143 7.60 -15.24 3.81
N ALA A 144 7.96 -16.51 4.03
CA ALA A 144 8.84 -17.26 3.13
C ALA A 144 8.28 -17.34 1.71
N GLN A 145 6.97 -17.54 1.56
CA GLN A 145 6.32 -17.52 0.25
C GLN A 145 6.44 -16.15 -0.43
N GLN A 146 6.20 -15.05 0.29
CA GLN A 146 6.34 -13.71 -0.27
C GLN A 146 7.78 -13.37 -0.64
N VAL A 147 8.76 -13.80 0.17
CA VAL A 147 10.18 -13.64 -0.15
C VAL A 147 10.55 -14.41 -1.42
N ALA A 148 10.15 -15.67 -1.55
CA ALA A 148 10.38 -16.46 -2.76
C ALA A 148 9.79 -15.78 -4.01
N HIS A 149 8.55 -15.30 -3.93
CA HIS A 149 7.92 -14.55 -5.01
C HIS A 149 8.65 -13.25 -5.34
N ALA A 150 9.06 -12.48 -4.32
CA ALA A 150 9.79 -11.23 -4.51
C ALA A 150 11.13 -11.46 -5.23
N HIS A 151 11.78 -12.60 -5.00
CA HIS A 151 13.01 -13.01 -5.69
C HIS A 151 12.79 -13.73 -7.03
N GLY A 152 11.55 -13.78 -7.53
CA GLY A 152 11.23 -14.32 -8.86
C GLY A 152 11.31 -15.84 -8.95
N MET A 153 11.20 -16.56 -7.83
CA MET A 153 11.17 -18.02 -7.84
C MET A 153 9.88 -18.53 -8.52
N ASP A 154 10.01 -19.58 -9.32
CA ASP A 154 8.84 -20.25 -9.87
C ASP A 154 8.05 -21.00 -8.78
N ARG A 155 6.91 -21.57 -9.15
CA ARG A 155 6.02 -22.28 -8.21
C ARG A 155 6.70 -23.48 -7.52
N ALA A 156 7.49 -24.26 -8.24
CA ALA A 156 8.12 -25.47 -7.71
C ALA A 156 9.27 -25.11 -6.76
N ALA A 157 10.11 -24.15 -7.15
CA ALA A 157 11.17 -23.60 -6.34
C ALA A 157 10.61 -22.92 -5.07
N THR A 158 9.51 -22.17 -5.19
CA THR A 158 8.82 -21.56 -4.05
C THR A 158 8.34 -22.61 -3.05
N ALA A 159 7.70 -23.69 -3.51
CA ALA A 159 7.24 -24.76 -2.61
C ALA A 159 8.41 -25.43 -1.88
N GLY A 160 9.52 -25.69 -2.58
CA GLY A 160 10.74 -26.24 -1.99
C GLY A 160 11.36 -25.31 -0.94
N PHE A 161 11.44 -24.01 -1.24
CA PHE A 161 11.95 -22.98 -0.34
C PHE A 161 11.10 -22.87 0.93
N VAL A 162 9.78 -22.75 0.80
CA VAL A 162 8.87 -22.65 1.95
C VAL A 162 8.99 -23.90 2.85
N ALA A 163 9.03 -25.10 2.26
CA ALA A 163 9.20 -26.33 3.02
C ALA A 163 10.57 -26.39 3.75
N ALA A 164 11.63 -25.89 3.13
CA ALA A 164 12.95 -25.80 3.76
C ALA A 164 12.96 -24.78 4.92
N ALA A 165 12.33 -23.62 4.72
CA ALA A 165 12.19 -22.58 5.74
C ALA A 165 11.42 -23.07 6.97
N ILE A 166 10.32 -23.78 6.77
CA ILE A 166 9.55 -24.40 7.86
C ILE A 166 10.43 -25.38 8.65
N ARG A 167 11.12 -26.31 7.96
CA ARG A 167 12.00 -27.28 8.62
C ARG A 167 13.15 -26.62 9.39
N ALA A 168 13.72 -25.54 8.87
CA ALA A 168 14.78 -24.79 9.54
C ALA A 168 14.25 -24.11 10.81
N GLU A 169 13.07 -23.52 10.73
CA GLU A 169 12.41 -22.87 11.86
C GLU A 169 12.00 -23.86 12.96
N ASP A 170 11.48 -25.04 12.59
CA ASP A 170 11.17 -26.11 13.54
C ASP A 170 12.41 -26.60 14.29
N ARG A 171 13.56 -26.71 13.60
CA ARG A 171 14.84 -27.04 14.25
C ARG A 171 15.28 -25.97 15.24
N ARG A 172 15.24 -24.68 14.85
CA ARG A 172 15.56 -23.56 15.74
C ARG A 172 14.72 -23.58 17.01
N ARG A 173 13.42 -23.87 16.90
CA ARG A 173 12.51 -23.97 18.05
C ARG A 173 12.79 -25.17 18.94
N ALA A 174 13.23 -26.29 18.38
CA ALA A 174 13.60 -27.47 19.15
C ALA A 174 14.88 -27.23 19.96
N GLU A 175 15.83 -26.46 19.43
CA GLU A 175 17.09 -26.10 20.11
C GLU A 175 16.91 -25.08 21.25
N LEU A 176 15.87 -24.24 21.17
CA LEU A 176 15.54 -23.21 22.18
C LEU A 176 14.65 -23.72 23.34
N ARG A 177 14.19 -24.98 23.28
CA ARG A 177 13.38 -25.62 24.33
C ARG A 177 14.25 -26.48 25.24
#